data_AF-A0A226HGS9-F1
#
_entry.id   AF-A0A226HGS9-F1
#
_cell.length_a   1.000
_cell.length_b   1.000
_cell.length_c   1.000
_cell.angle_alpha   90.00
_cell.angle_beta   90.00
_cell.angle_gamma   90.00
#
_symmetry.space_group_name_H-M   'P 1'
#
loop_
_entity.id
_entity.type
_entity.pdbx_description
1 polymer ?
#
loop_
_entity_poly.entity_id
_entity_poly.type
_entity_poly.pdbx_seq_one_letter_code
_entity_poly.pdbx_strand_id
1 'polypeptide(L)'
;MQDEIIKHSKKIHSAMSNKEHSFKEKVKEVLTEILIIVFAVSLSIWLHSWSEERHQHKDAQTFLTGLKEDLQNDISNLEDSRKTLNNTQQQISFVLHITPQKIDSIKANNKQINSGTNFINTLVNNGRYEGFKSSGKINTIENQEIRNKILKYYQQTIPEIAYTEKSYEKLTSRYVDLLINGKEDEDIYAALLKKKTKIILSGIDNFTQSSKKTYADAIKQAGEIIKEIDKQENK
;
A
#
# COMPACT_ATOMS: atom_id res chain seq x y z
N MET A 1 41.10 -10.49 11.43
CA MET A 1 40.75 -11.88 11.05
C MET A 1 41.84 -12.53 10.21
N GLN A 2 42.30 -11.91 9.11
CA GLN A 2 43.41 -12.44 8.30
C GLN A 2 44.70 -12.66 9.12
N ASP A 3 45.06 -11.73 9.99
CA ASP A 3 46.29 -11.85 10.81
C ASP A 3 46.26 -13.02 11.80
N GLU A 4 45.11 -13.29 12.42
CA GLU A 4 44.94 -14.43 13.33
C GLU A 4 44.99 -15.77 12.56
N ILE A 5 44.37 -15.84 11.38
CA ILE A 5 44.45 -17.03 10.52
C ILE A 5 45.90 -17.29 10.10
N ILE A 6 46.65 -16.25 9.73
CA ILE A 6 48.08 -16.35 9.36
C ILE A 6 48.92 -16.83 10.54
N LYS A 7 48.65 -16.33 11.74
CA LYS A 7 49.36 -16.71 12.97
C LYS A 7 49.14 -18.18 13.34
N HIS A 8 47.89 -18.64 13.35
CA HIS A 8 47.56 -20.04 13.63
C HIS A 8 48.04 -20.98 12.51
N SER A 9 48.00 -20.55 11.25
CA SER A 9 48.59 -21.30 10.12
C SER A 9 50.10 -21.47 10.24
N LYS A 10 50.82 -20.42 10.70
CA LYS A 10 52.27 -20.51 10.99
C LYS A 10 52.55 -21.49 12.14
N LYS A 11 51.70 -21.53 13.17
CA LYS A 11 51.81 -22.49 14.28
C LYS A 11 51.60 -23.94 13.84
N ILE A 12 50.63 -24.19 12.97
CA ILE A 12 50.40 -25.50 12.34
C ILE A 12 51.66 -25.94 11.57
N HIS A 13 52.25 -25.04 10.77
CA HIS A 13 53.49 -25.32 10.04
C HIS A 13 54.66 -25.65 10.98
N SER A 14 54.84 -24.90 12.07
CA SER A 14 55.89 -25.17 13.05
C SER A 14 55.69 -26.48 13.82
N ALA A 15 54.46 -26.82 14.21
CA ALA A 15 54.14 -28.08 14.90
C ALA A 15 54.45 -29.30 14.02
N MET A 16 54.20 -29.18 12.71
CA MET A 16 54.47 -30.24 11.75
C MET A 16 55.97 -30.41 11.48
N SER A 17 56.74 -29.31 11.43
CA SER A 17 58.18 -29.28 11.17
C SER A 17 59.07 -29.66 12.37
N ASN A 18 58.53 -29.74 13.58
CA ASN A 18 59.34 -29.98 14.78
C ASN A 18 59.73 -31.47 14.91
N LYS A 19 61.02 -31.78 15.08
CA LYS A 19 61.53 -33.17 15.06
C LYS A 19 61.44 -33.89 16.42
N GLU A 20 61.22 -33.18 17.51
CA GLU A 20 61.21 -33.74 18.87
C GLU A 20 59.83 -34.25 19.33
N HIS A 21 58.73 -33.79 18.72
CA HIS A 21 57.37 -34.18 19.12
C HIS A 21 56.96 -35.55 18.57
N SER A 22 56.29 -36.35 19.41
CA SER A 22 55.69 -37.60 18.97
C SER A 22 54.52 -37.36 18.00
N PHE A 23 54.20 -38.33 17.16
CA PHE A 23 53.11 -38.21 16.18
C PHE A 23 51.76 -37.79 16.81
N LYS A 24 51.44 -38.27 18.01
CA LYS A 24 50.22 -37.91 18.75
C LYS A 24 50.19 -36.44 19.17
N GLU A 25 51.33 -35.88 19.57
CA GLU A 25 51.46 -34.48 20.00
C GLU A 25 51.27 -33.53 18.82
N LYS A 26 51.90 -33.85 17.68
CA LYS A 26 51.71 -33.10 16.43
C LYS A 26 50.26 -33.06 15.99
N VAL A 27 49.57 -34.20 16.01
CA VAL A 27 48.15 -34.29 15.65
C VAL A 27 47.28 -33.46 16.60
N LYS A 28 47.55 -33.51 17.90
CA LYS A 28 46.79 -32.75 18.91
C LYS A 28 46.98 -31.24 18.73
N GLU A 29 48.22 -30.77 18.52
CA GLU A 29 48.52 -29.35 18.31
C GLU A 29 47.85 -28.83 17.04
N VAL A 30 48.00 -29.55 15.92
CA VAL A 30 47.35 -29.17 14.65
C VAL A 30 45.83 -29.17 14.77
N LEU A 31 45.22 -30.17 15.42
CA LEU A 31 43.76 -30.18 15.66
C LEU A 31 43.31 -29.00 16.51
N THR A 32 44.08 -28.66 17.54
CA THR A 32 43.76 -27.52 18.43
C THR A 32 43.79 -26.22 17.64
N GLU A 33 44.82 -26.01 16.82
CA GLU A 33 44.96 -24.81 15.99
C GLU A 33 43.87 -24.73 14.91
N ILE A 34 43.50 -25.85 14.27
CA ILE A 34 42.37 -25.92 13.34
C ILE A 34 41.04 -25.57 14.03
N LEU A 35 40.79 -26.13 15.22
CA LEU A 35 39.57 -25.83 15.99
C LEU A 35 39.48 -24.34 16.34
N ILE A 36 40.61 -23.70 16.70
CA ILE A 36 40.63 -22.27 16.98
C ILE A 36 40.29 -21.46 15.73
N ILE A 37 40.87 -21.81 14.56
CA ILE A 37 40.56 -21.13 13.29
C ILE A 37 39.07 -21.30 12.94
N VAL A 38 38.54 -22.52 12.97
CA VAL A 38 37.14 -22.81 12.65
C VAL A 38 36.20 -22.08 13.62
N PHE A 39 36.52 -22.08 14.91
CA PHE A 39 35.75 -21.35 15.91
C PHE A 39 35.75 -19.84 15.63
N ALA A 40 36.91 -19.24 15.36
CA ALA A 40 37.03 -17.82 15.06
C ALA A 40 36.26 -17.42 13.79
N VAL A 41 36.36 -18.20 12.71
CA VAL A 41 35.63 -17.97 11.45
C VAL A 41 34.12 -18.11 11.68
N SER A 42 33.70 -19.19 12.33
CA SER A 42 32.28 -19.45 12.60
C SER A 42 31.67 -18.36 13.49
N LEU A 43 32.38 -17.95 14.55
CA LEU A 43 31.94 -16.88 15.45
C LEU A 43 31.83 -15.54 14.71
N SER A 44 32.76 -15.25 13.79
CA SER A 44 32.71 -14.03 12.98
C SER A 44 31.48 -14.01 12.06
N ILE A 45 31.21 -15.10 11.35
CA ILE A 45 30.03 -15.21 10.47
C ILE A 45 28.75 -15.13 11.30
N TRP A 46 28.73 -15.80 12.45
CA TRP A 46 27.57 -15.80 13.35
C TRP A 46 27.28 -14.41 13.91
N LEU A 47 28.28 -13.69 14.43
CA LEU A 47 28.11 -12.32 14.93
C LEU A 47 27.66 -11.37 13.82
N HIS A 48 28.20 -11.51 12.61
CA HIS A 48 27.80 -10.68 11.47
C HIS A 48 26.34 -10.95 11.07
N SER A 49 25.95 -12.22 10.96
CA SER A 49 24.58 -12.62 10.63
C SER A 49 23.59 -12.15 11.70
N TRP A 50 23.94 -12.31 12.98
CA TRP A 50 23.12 -11.84 14.10
C TRP A 50 22.93 -10.31 14.10
N SER A 51 24.01 -9.56 13.83
CA SER A 51 23.93 -8.10 13.72
C SER A 51 23.06 -7.66 12.56
N GLU A 52 23.17 -8.34 11.41
CA GLU A 52 22.40 -8.05 10.20
C GLU A 52 20.92 -8.34 10.40
N GLU A 53 20.57 -9.51 10.93
CA GLU A 53 19.19 -9.88 11.28
C GLU A 53 18.57 -8.81 12.20
N ARG A 54 19.28 -8.43 13.28
CA ARG A 54 18.81 -7.41 14.21
C ARG A 54 18.55 -6.06 13.53
N HIS A 55 19.41 -5.67 12.58
CA HIS A 55 19.20 -4.45 11.81
C HIS A 55 17.98 -4.55 10.89
N GLN A 56 17.81 -5.69 10.21
CA GLN A 56 16.67 -5.95 9.33
C GLN A 56 15.33 -5.96 10.08
N HIS A 57 15.30 -6.56 11.28
CA HIS A 57 14.13 -6.52 12.16
C HIS A 57 13.78 -5.08 12.57
N LYS A 58 14.78 -4.28 12.96
CA LYS A 58 14.58 -2.88 13.34
C LYS A 58 14.03 -2.05 12.18
N ASP A 59 14.55 -2.26 10.97
CA ASP A 59 14.05 -1.61 9.77
C ASP A 59 12.62 -2.00 9.45
N ALA A 60 12.28 -3.30 9.54
CA ALA A 60 10.92 -3.80 9.35
C ALA A 60 9.95 -3.22 10.39
N GLN A 61 10.33 -3.17 11.66
CA GLN A 61 9.51 -2.59 12.72
C GLN A 61 9.27 -1.10 12.48
N THR A 62 10.33 -0.34 12.19
CA THR A 62 10.22 1.11 11.88
C THR A 62 9.32 1.35 10.67
N PHE A 63 9.41 0.48 9.66
CA PHE A 63 8.51 0.51 8.51
C PHE A 63 7.06 0.25 8.91
N LEU A 64 6.76 -0.82 9.66
CA LEU A 64 5.39 -1.17 10.05
C LEU A 64 4.74 -0.11 10.93
N THR A 65 5.47 0.45 11.90
CA THR A 65 4.95 1.52 12.76
C THR A 65 4.60 2.76 11.93
N GLY A 66 5.47 3.19 11.02
CA GLY A 66 5.16 4.32 10.14
C GLY A 66 4.06 4.01 9.12
N LEU A 67 3.98 2.77 8.64
CA LEU A 67 2.93 2.33 7.73
C LEU A 67 1.55 2.38 8.39
N LYS A 68 1.46 2.13 9.71
CA LYS A 68 0.21 2.24 10.47
C LYS A 68 -0.38 3.65 10.39
N GLU A 69 0.46 4.68 10.55
CA GLU A 69 0.04 6.09 10.42
C GLU A 69 -0.40 6.40 8.99
N ASP A 70 0.36 5.94 8.00
CA ASP A 70 0.02 6.08 6.58
C ASP A 70 -1.36 5.46 6.27
N LEU A 71 -1.62 4.24 6.77
CA LEU A 71 -2.88 3.53 6.57
C LEU A 71 -4.07 4.18 7.30
N GLN A 72 -3.85 4.79 8.46
CA GLN A 72 -4.89 5.55 9.16
C GLN A 72 -5.34 6.77 8.35
N ASN A 73 -4.37 7.49 7.77
CA ASN A 73 -4.66 8.61 6.87
C ASN A 73 -5.35 8.12 5.59
N ASP A 74 -4.90 7.00 5.02
CA ASP A 74 -5.52 6.40 3.84
C ASP A 74 -6.99 6.01 4.11
N ILE A 75 -7.29 5.43 5.28
CA ILE A 75 -8.67 5.13 5.68
C ILE A 75 -9.53 6.40 5.72
N SER A 76 -9.01 7.49 6.30
CA SER A 76 -9.74 8.78 6.33
C SER A 76 -10.04 9.29 4.91
N ASN A 77 -9.04 9.26 4.03
CA ASN A 77 -9.20 9.73 2.65
C ASN A 77 -10.17 8.84 1.84
N LEU A 78 -10.14 7.53 2.08
CA LEU A 78 -11.07 6.57 1.47
C LEU A 78 -12.51 6.78 1.98
N GLU A 79 -12.69 7.04 3.27
CA GLU A 79 -13.98 7.38 3.89
C GLU A 79 -14.57 8.67 3.27
N ASP A 80 -13.76 9.71 3.11
CA ASP A 80 -14.19 10.98 2.49
C ASP A 80 -14.58 10.81 1.01
N SER A 81 -13.82 10.00 0.27
CA SER A 81 -14.15 9.66 -1.12
C SER A 81 -15.43 8.84 -1.23
N ARG A 82 -15.62 7.87 -0.32
CA ARG A 82 -16.87 7.10 -0.20
C ARG A 82 -18.06 8.00 0.15
N LYS A 83 -17.88 9.00 1.01
CA LYS A 83 -18.92 9.99 1.34
C LYS A 83 -19.27 10.84 0.12
N THR A 84 -18.28 11.27 -0.65
CA THR A 84 -18.48 12.00 -1.91
C THR A 84 -19.26 11.16 -2.94
N LEU A 85 -18.93 9.87 -3.07
CA LEU A 85 -19.70 8.92 -3.90
C LEU A 85 -21.16 8.83 -3.46
N ASN A 86 -21.41 8.70 -2.15
CA ASN A 86 -22.77 8.64 -1.60
C ASN A 86 -23.57 9.91 -1.90
N ASN A 87 -22.95 11.09 -1.71
CA ASN A 87 -23.59 12.38 -1.99
C ASN A 87 -23.90 12.53 -3.49
N THR A 88 -22.94 12.15 -4.34
CA THR A 88 -23.12 12.17 -5.80
C THR A 88 -24.27 11.26 -6.22
N GLN A 89 -24.35 10.05 -5.68
CA GLN A 89 -25.44 9.14 -5.99
C GLN A 89 -26.80 9.71 -5.60
N GLN A 90 -26.92 10.35 -4.43
CA GLN A 90 -28.17 11.01 -4.01
C GLN A 90 -28.57 12.13 -4.96
N GLN A 91 -27.60 12.93 -5.43
CA GLN A 91 -27.83 14.00 -6.40
C GLN A 91 -28.27 13.45 -7.76
N ILE A 92 -27.61 12.40 -8.25
CA ILE A 92 -27.97 11.75 -9.51
C ILE A 92 -29.37 11.15 -9.42
N SER A 93 -29.69 10.45 -8.34
CA SER A 93 -31.01 9.88 -8.10
C SER A 93 -32.09 10.97 -8.07
N PHE A 94 -31.82 12.10 -7.42
CA PHE A 94 -32.70 13.26 -7.44
C PHE A 94 -32.96 13.77 -8.87
N VAL A 95 -31.91 13.92 -9.68
CA VAL A 95 -32.04 14.41 -11.06
C VAL A 95 -32.73 13.41 -11.99
N LEU A 96 -32.49 12.11 -11.83
CA LEU A 96 -33.17 11.09 -12.65
C LEU A 96 -34.70 11.14 -12.52
N HIS A 97 -35.18 11.44 -11.30
CA HIS A 97 -36.60 11.54 -10.96
C HIS A 97 -37.16 12.96 -11.04
N ILE A 98 -36.37 13.95 -11.46
CA ILE A 98 -36.84 15.33 -11.51
C ILE A 98 -37.90 15.54 -12.59
N THR A 99 -38.90 16.35 -12.28
CA THR A 99 -39.99 16.75 -13.17
C THR A 99 -39.86 18.22 -13.58
N PRO A 100 -40.45 18.64 -14.72
CA PRO A 100 -40.48 20.05 -15.12
C PRO A 100 -41.05 20.96 -14.03
N GLN A 101 -42.16 20.58 -13.38
CA GLN A 101 -42.77 21.37 -12.30
C GLN A 101 -41.82 21.57 -11.11
N LYS A 102 -40.98 20.56 -10.81
CA LYS A 102 -39.99 20.66 -9.73
C LYS A 102 -38.85 21.59 -10.12
N ILE A 103 -38.42 21.58 -11.38
CA ILE A 103 -37.43 22.52 -11.92
C ILE A 103 -37.96 23.96 -11.82
N ASP A 104 -39.20 24.20 -12.23
CA ASP A 104 -39.82 25.53 -12.17
C ASP A 104 -39.89 26.05 -10.73
N SER A 105 -40.27 25.19 -9.78
CA SER A 105 -40.25 25.50 -8.35
C SER A 105 -38.84 25.85 -7.83
N ILE A 106 -37.81 25.12 -8.25
CA ILE A 106 -36.41 25.36 -7.84
C ILE A 106 -35.91 26.70 -8.39
N LYS A 107 -36.19 26.98 -9.66
CA LYS A 107 -35.87 28.26 -10.31
C LYS A 107 -36.56 29.44 -9.61
N ALA A 108 -37.86 29.32 -9.33
CA ALA A 108 -38.63 30.36 -8.64
C ALA A 108 -38.09 30.69 -7.24
N ASN A 109 -37.37 29.76 -6.61
CA ASN A 109 -36.73 29.96 -5.31
C ASN A 109 -35.23 30.29 -5.41
N ASN A 110 -34.70 30.61 -6.60
CA ASN A 110 -33.29 30.90 -6.86
C ASN A 110 -32.32 29.80 -6.36
N LYS A 111 -32.76 28.54 -6.35
CA LYS A 111 -31.92 27.40 -5.94
C LYS A 111 -31.24 26.78 -7.15
N GLN A 112 -30.04 26.23 -6.94
CA GLN A 112 -29.31 25.46 -7.95
C GLN A 112 -29.54 23.97 -7.77
N ILE A 113 -29.49 23.22 -8.87
CA ILE A 113 -29.49 21.76 -8.85
C ILE A 113 -28.05 21.27 -8.95
N ASN A 114 -27.54 20.67 -7.88
CA ASN A 114 -26.36 19.84 -8.00
C ASN A 114 -26.76 18.53 -8.67
N SER A 115 -26.21 18.28 -9.85
CA SER A 115 -26.63 17.20 -10.74
C SER A 115 -25.64 16.04 -10.79
N GLY A 116 -24.78 15.91 -9.76
CA GLY A 116 -23.89 14.78 -9.60
C GLY A 116 -22.57 14.90 -10.37
N THR A 117 -22.06 16.12 -10.53
CA THR A 117 -20.78 16.38 -11.23
C THR A 117 -19.57 16.41 -10.27
N ASN A 118 -19.67 15.81 -9.08
CA ASN A 118 -18.55 15.83 -8.14
C ASN A 118 -17.41 14.95 -8.66
N PHE A 119 -16.19 15.47 -8.63
CA PHE A 119 -14.98 14.70 -8.92
C PHE A 119 -14.51 13.97 -7.67
N ILE A 120 -13.90 12.81 -7.86
CA ILE A 120 -13.36 11.98 -6.79
C ILE A 120 -11.90 11.71 -7.13
N ASN A 121 -11.03 11.94 -6.16
CA ASN A 121 -9.61 11.67 -6.25
C ASN A 121 -9.11 11.28 -4.86
N THR A 122 -8.82 9.99 -4.65
CA THR A 122 -8.35 9.51 -3.36
C THR A 122 -6.84 9.62 -3.29
N LEU A 123 -6.36 10.41 -2.33
CA LEU A 123 -4.93 10.44 -2.00
C LEU A 123 -4.58 9.27 -1.08
N VAL A 124 -3.59 8.48 -1.50
CA VAL A 124 -3.09 7.31 -0.78
C VAL A 124 -1.58 7.44 -0.58
N ASN A 125 -1.10 7.19 0.63
CA ASN A 125 0.31 7.30 0.99
C ASN A 125 1.06 6.03 0.58
N ASN A 126 1.63 6.03 -0.62
CA ASN A 126 2.41 4.89 -1.15
C ASN A 126 3.93 5.06 -1.02
N GLY A 127 4.43 6.25 -0.67
CA GLY A 127 5.87 6.55 -0.70
C GLY A 127 6.72 5.65 0.20
N ARG A 128 6.27 5.42 1.45
CA ARG A 128 6.95 4.52 2.38
C ARG A 128 6.96 3.08 1.87
N TYR A 129 5.81 2.60 1.41
CA TYR A 129 5.68 1.26 0.83
C TYR A 129 6.60 1.07 -0.37
N GLU A 130 6.58 1.99 -1.33
CA GLU A 130 7.40 1.91 -2.54
C GLU A 130 8.89 1.95 -2.22
N GLY A 131 9.33 2.84 -1.33
CA GLY A 131 10.74 2.89 -0.90
C GLY A 131 11.20 1.62 -0.16
N PHE A 132 10.34 1.03 0.67
CA PHE A 132 10.64 -0.21 1.37
C PHE A 132 10.68 -1.42 0.41
N LYS A 133 9.77 -1.45 -0.58
CA LYS A 133 9.77 -2.46 -1.64
C LYS A 133 10.99 -2.33 -2.54
N SER A 134 11.32 -1.13 -3.00
CA SER A 134 12.43 -0.88 -3.94
C SER A 134 13.79 -1.11 -3.32
N SER A 135 13.92 -0.95 -2.00
CA SER A 135 15.15 -1.29 -1.26
C SER A 135 15.35 -2.80 -1.04
N GLY A 136 14.43 -3.65 -1.52
CA GLY A 136 14.49 -5.10 -1.34
C GLY A 136 14.15 -5.59 0.07
N LYS A 137 13.80 -4.66 0.98
CA LYS A 137 13.55 -4.96 2.40
C LYS A 137 12.17 -5.54 2.67
N ILE A 138 11.26 -5.59 1.69
CA ILE A 138 9.91 -6.13 1.90
C ILE A 138 9.90 -7.56 2.48
N ASN A 139 10.92 -8.36 2.17
CA ASN A 139 11.07 -9.73 2.68
C ASN A 139 11.56 -9.80 4.12
N THR A 140 12.07 -8.70 4.70
CA THR A 140 12.50 -8.65 6.11
C THR A 140 11.31 -8.54 7.08
N ILE A 141 10.09 -8.29 6.58
CA ILE A 141 8.87 -8.45 7.38
C ILE A 141 8.64 -9.95 7.58
N GLU A 142 9.01 -10.45 8.75
CA GLU A 142 8.95 -11.88 9.06
C GLU A 142 7.53 -12.45 9.03
N ASN A 143 6.57 -11.69 9.55
CA ASN A 143 5.17 -12.08 9.54
C ASN A 143 4.65 -12.06 8.09
N GLN A 144 4.62 -13.25 7.49
CA GLN A 144 4.19 -13.44 6.10
C GLN A 144 2.73 -13.01 5.89
N GLU A 145 1.87 -13.12 6.90
CA GLU A 145 0.48 -12.65 6.80
C GLU A 145 0.43 -11.13 6.63
N ILE A 146 1.13 -10.37 7.50
CA ILE A 146 1.24 -8.91 7.40
C ILE A 146 1.84 -8.52 6.05
N ARG A 147 2.97 -9.14 5.68
CA ARG A 147 3.66 -8.87 4.42
C ARG A 147 2.73 -9.07 3.21
N ASN A 148 2.01 -10.18 3.16
CA ASN A 148 1.09 -10.48 2.06
C ASN A 148 -0.10 -9.53 2.01
N LYS A 149 -0.67 -9.14 3.17
CA LYS A 149 -1.76 -8.16 3.23
C LYS A 149 -1.30 -6.79 2.73
N ILE A 150 -0.11 -6.33 3.14
CA ILE A 150 0.48 -5.07 2.65
C ILE A 150 0.70 -5.12 1.13
N LEU A 151 1.32 -6.20 0.63
CA LEU A 151 1.53 -6.39 -0.80
C LEU A 151 0.21 -6.37 -1.56
N LYS A 152 -0.81 -7.11 -1.10
CA LYS A 152 -2.13 -7.13 -1.72
C LYS A 152 -2.78 -5.74 -1.75
N TYR A 153 -2.74 -5.03 -0.62
CA TYR A 153 -3.35 -3.71 -0.51
C TYR A 153 -2.74 -2.72 -1.51
N TYR A 154 -1.41 -2.58 -1.52
CA TYR A 154 -0.75 -1.59 -2.39
C TYR A 154 -0.61 -2.03 -3.85
N GLN A 155 -0.52 -3.34 -4.15
CA GLN A 155 -0.32 -3.81 -5.53
C GLN A 155 -1.62 -4.16 -6.26
N GLN A 156 -2.72 -4.35 -5.54
CA GLN A 156 -4.01 -4.73 -6.14
C GLN A 156 -5.10 -3.73 -5.79
N THR A 157 -5.36 -3.55 -4.50
CA THR A 157 -6.50 -2.77 -4.02
C THR A 157 -6.40 -1.28 -4.35
N ILE A 158 -5.24 -0.66 -4.10
CA ILE A 158 -5.02 0.77 -4.42
C ILE A 158 -5.06 1.03 -5.94
N PRO A 159 -4.38 0.25 -6.79
CA PRO A 159 -4.53 0.36 -8.25
C PRO A 159 -5.97 0.18 -8.75
N GLU A 160 -6.75 -0.71 -8.13
CA GLU A 160 -8.17 -0.91 -8.47
C GLU A 160 -9.00 0.34 -8.15
N ILE A 161 -8.75 1.00 -7.02
CA ILE A 161 -9.36 2.30 -6.68
C ILE A 161 -9.02 3.34 -7.75
N ALA A 162 -7.74 3.50 -8.09
CA ALA A 162 -7.31 4.47 -9.11
C ALA A 162 -7.95 4.19 -10.49
N TYR A 163 -8.07 2.92 -10.88
CA TYR A 163 -8.75 2.53 -12.10
C TYR A 163 -10.25 2.87 -12.07
N THR A 164 -10.89 2.64 -10.92
CA THR A 164 -12.30 2.98 -10.67
C THR A 164 -12.52 4.49 -10.80
N GLU A 165 -11.67 5.30 -10.17
CA GLU A 165 -11.75 6.76 -10.21
C GLU A 165 -11.55 7.31 -11.63
N LYS A 166 -10.57 6.79 -12.37
CA LYS A 166 -10.36 7.18 -13.77
C LYS A 166 -11.55 6.81 -14.67
N SER A 167 -12.18 5.67 -14.40
CA SER A 167 -13.39 5.26 -15.13
C SER A 167 -14.57 6.17 -14.82
N TYR A 168 -14.72 6.55 -13.54
CA TYR A 168 -15.72 7.53 -13.09
C TYR A 168 -15.49 8.90 -13.73
N GLU A 169 -14.26 9.42 -13.70
CA GLU A 169 -13.89 10.71 -14.31
C GLU A 169 -14.30 10.77 -15.78
N LYS A 170 -14.04 9.70 -16.55
CA LYS A 170 -14.44 9.61 -17.96
C LYS A 170 -15.95 9.66 -18.16
N LEU A 171 -16.73 9.03 -17.28
CA LEU A 171 -18.20 9.09 -17.34
C LEU A 171 -18.70 10.49 -16.96
N THR A 172 -18.15 11.08 -15.91
CA THR A 172 -18.49 12.42 -15.44
C THR A 172 -18.13 13.48 -16.47
N SER A 173 -16.97 13.39 -17.13
CA SER A 173 -16.58 14.29 -18.21
C SER A 173 -17.56 14.21 -19.39
N ARG A 174 -17.97 13.01 -19.83
CA ARG A 174 -19.01 12.86 -20.87
C ARG A 174 -20.34 13.47 -20.46
N TYR A 175 -20.69 13.37 -19.17
CA TYR A 175 -21.89 13.99 -18.65
C TYR A 175 -21.79 15.52 -18.67
N VAL A 176 -20.68 16.08 -18.18
CA VAL A 176 -20.39 17.53 -18.22
C VAL A 176 -20.44 18.03 -19.67
N ASP A 177 -19.80 17.32 -20.60
CA ASP A 177 -19.84 17.65 -22.04
C ASP A 177 -21.28 17.72 -22.57
N LEU A 178 -22.18 16.82 -22.14
CA LEU A 178 -23.58 16.89 -22.55
C LEU A 178 -24.34 18.07 -21.95
N LEU A 179 -23.97 18.51 -20.74
CA LEU A 179 -24.58 19.69 -20.13
C LEU A 179 -24.16 20.98 -20.83
N ILE A 180 -22.90 21.05 -21.31
CA ILE A 180 -22.34 22.27 -21.92
C ILE A 180 -22.49 22.34 -23.45
N ASN A 181 -22.65 21.21 -24.15
CA ASN A 181 -22.80 21.17 -25.62
C ASN A 181 -24.21 21.59 -26.12
N GLY A 182 -24.98 22.33 -25.31
CA GLY A 182 -26.21 22.98 -25.74
C GLY A 182 -25.94 24.19 -26.63
N LYS A 183 -26.99 24.87 -27.10
CA LYS A 183 -26.83 26.25 -27.59
C LYS A 183 -26.31 27.12 -26.44
N GLU A 184 -25.53 28.18 -26.70
CA GLU A 184 -24.98 29.05 -25.63
C GLU A 184 -26.05 29.54 -24.63
N ASP A 185 -27.29 29.73 -25.10
CA ASP A 185 -28.44 30.16 -24.28
C ASP A 185 -29.37 29.00 -23.83
N GLU A 186 -29.01 27.75 -24.07
CA GLU A 186 -29.84 26.61 -23.67
C GLU A 186 -29.80 26.42 -22.15
N ASP A 187 -30.98 26.47 -21.54
CA ASP A 187 -31.16 26.23 -20.12
C ASP A 187 -30.61 24.84 -19.71
N ILE A 188 -29.61 24.84 -18.83
CA ILE A 188 -28.97 23.62 -18.31
C ILE A 188 -30.01 22.63 -17.73
N TYR A 189 -31.13 23.12 -17.19
CA TYR A 189 -32.20 22.28 -16.67
C TYR A 189 -33.00 21.57 -17.77
N ALA A 190 -33.11 22.17 -18.97
CA ALA A 190 -33.66 21.48 -20.13
C ALA A 190 -32.72 20.33 -20.57
N ALA A 191 -31.40 20.53 -20.47
CA ALA A 191 -30.42 19.49 -20.75
C ALA A 191 -30.54 18.29 -19.78
N LEU A 192 -30.87 18.52 -18.49
CA LEU A 192 -31.11 17.44 -17.51
C LEU A 192 -32.31 16.54 -17.86
N LEU A 193 -33.33 17.09 -18.53
CA LEU A 193 -34.54 16.35 -18.91
C LEU A 193 -34.35 15.51 -20.18
N LYS A 194 -33.30 15.75 -20.98
CA LYS A 194 -33.04 15.02 -22.21
C LYS A 194 -32.82 13.53 -21.93
N LYS A 195 -33.42 12.66 -22.76
CA LYS A 195 -33.29 11.20 -22.65
C LYS A 195 -31.83 10.72 -22.63
N LYS A 196 -30.98 11.32 -23.48
CA LYS A 196 -29.54 11.01 -23.55
C LYS A 196 -28.83 11.30 -22.22
N THR A 197 -29.16 12.42 -21.58
CA THR A 197 -28.63 12.83 -20.28
C THR A 197 -29.04 11.84 -19.20
N LYS A 198 -30.33 11.45 -19.16
CA LYS A 198 -30.83 10.44 -18.22
C LYS A 198 -30.12 9.09 -18.38
N ILE A 199 -29.84 8.65 -19.62
CA ILE A 199 -29.10 7.40 -19.87
C ILE A 199 -27.68 7.46 -19.28
N ILE A 200 -26.95 8.57 -19.48
CA ILE A 200 -25.61 8.72 -18.92
C ILE A 200 -25.67 8.76 -17.39
N LEU A 201 -26.60 9.53 -16.82
CA LEU A 201 -26.81 9.61 -15.38
C LEU A 201 -27.12 8.24 -14.75
N SER A 202 -27.96 7.41 -15.37
CA SER A 202 -28.19 6.03 -14.91
C SER A 202 -26.93 5.17 -14.97
N GLY A 203 -26.08 5.38 -15.98
CA GLY A 203 -24.77 4.74 -16.05
C GLY A 203 -23.85 5.13 -14.90
N ILE A 204 -23.82 6.43 -14.55
CA ILE A 204 -23.05 6.94 -13.40
C ILE A 204 -23.64 6.41 -12.08
N ASP A 205 -24.97 6.41 -11.91
CA ASP A 205 -25.62 5.85 -10.71
C ASP A 205 -25.21 4.39 -10.48
N ASN A 206 -25.35 3.54 -11.50
CA ASN A 206 -24.92 2.13 -11.43
C ASN A 206 -23.43 1.99 -11.09
N PHE A 207 -22.58 2.82 -11.72
CA PHE A 207 -21.13 2.81 -11.47
C PHE A 207 -20.80 3.23 -10.03
N THR A 208 -21.43 4.29 -9.52
CA THR A 208 -21.21 4.74 -8.14
C THR A 208 -21.66 3.70 -7.15
N GLN A 209 -22.78 3.01 -7.40
CA GLN A 209 -23.26 1.91 -6.55
C GLN A 209 -22.27 0.74 -6.50
N SER A 210 -21.74 0.30 -7.65
CA SER A 210 -20.76 -0.79 -7.68
C SER A 210 -19.44 -0.40 -7.01
N SER A 211 -19.02 0.85 -7.16
CA SER A 211 -17.74 1.36 -6.62
C SER A 211 -17.72 1.41 -5.10
N LYS A 212 -18.87 1.60 -4.42
CA LYS A 212 -18.92 1.66 -2.94
C LYS A 212 -18.31 0.44 -2.26
N LYS A 213 -18.47 -0.75 -2.87
CA LYS A 213 -17.91 -1.98 -2.35
C LYS A 213 -16.38 -1.94 -2.38
N THR A 214 -15.79 -1.47 -3.48
CA THR A 214 -14.33 -1.35 -3.64
C THR A 214 -13.72 -0.48 -2.54
N TYR A 215 -14.33 0.68 -2.23
CA TYR A 215 -13.86 1.53 -1.12
C TYR A 215 -14.04 0.88 0.25
N ALA A 216 -15.18 0.22 0.49
CA ALA A 216 -15.42 -0.48 1.76
C ALA A 216 -14.41 -1.63 1.97
N ASP A 217 -14.11 -2.39 0.92
CA ASP A 217 -13.12 -3.46 0.95
C ASP A 217 -11.70 -2.91 1.16
N ALA A 218 -11.35 -1.76 0.56
CA ALA A 218 -10.07 -1.09 0.79
C ALA A 218 -9.90 -0.62 2.25
N ILE A 219 -10.90 0.07 2.80
CA ILE A 219 -10.92 0.51 4.20
C ILE A 219 -10.77 -0.68 5.15
N LYS A 220 -11.50 -1.77 4.87
CA LYS A 220 -11.43 -3.00 5.65
C LYS A 220 -10.04 -3.61 5.61
N GLN A 221 -9.43 -3.72 4.42
CA GLN A 221 -8.08 -4.28 4.27
C GLN A 221 -7.03 -3.45 5.02
N ALA A 222 -7.07 -2.11 4.91
CA ALA A 222 -6.18 -1.23 5.66
C ALA A 222 -6.34 -1.44 7.18
N GLY A 223 -7.59 -1.50 7.67
CA GLY A 223 -7.87 -1.76 9.08
C GLY A 223 -7.42 -3.16 9.56
N GLU A 224 -7.49 -4.17 8.70
CA GLU A 224 -6.96 -5.51 9.01
C GLU A 224 -5.43 -5.51 9.10
N ILE A 225 -4.73 -4.78 8.22
CA ILE A 225 -3.27 -4.63 8.29
C ILE A 225 -2.87 -3.97 9.61
N ILE A 226 -3.50 -2.86 9.98
CA ILE A 226 -3.25 -2.15 11.24
C ILE A 226 -3.42 -3.10 12.43
N LYS A 227 -4.52 -3.86 12.48
CA LYS A 227 -4.79 -4.83 13.54
C LYS A 227 -3.72 -5.91 13.65
N GLU A 228 -3.20 -6.41 12.53
CA GLU A 228 -2.13 -7.41 12.56
C GLU A 228 -0.80 -6.79 13.02
N ILE A 229 -0.49 -5.56 12.62
CA ILE A 229 0.69 -4.83 13.10
C ILE A 229 0.62 -4.66 14.63
N ASP A 230 -0.52 -4.20 15.16
CA ASP A 230 -0.70 -4.01 16.60
C ASP A 230 -0.60 -5.35 17.37
N LYS A 231 -1.06 -6.47 16.80
CA LYS A 231 -0.87 -7.80 17.41
C LYS A 231 0.59 -8.23 17.46
N GLN A 232 1.41 -7.83 16.49
CA GLN A 232 2.84 -8.14 16.48
C GLN A 232 3.61 -7.28 17.50
N GLU A 233 3.23 -6.01 17.68
CA GLU A 233 3.87 -5.11 18.66
C GLU A 233 3.58 -5.51 20.12
N ASN A 234 2.49 -6.26 20.38
CA ASN A 234 2.06 -6.70 21.71
C ASN A 234 2.50 -8.14 22.08
N LYS A 235 3.33 -8.80 21.26
CA LYS A 235 3.91 -10.13 21.55
C LYS A 235 5.35 -10.00 22.02
#